data_AF-A0A7Y9X4X9-F1
#
_entry.id   AF-A0A7Y9X4X9-F1
#
_cell.length_a   1.000
_cell.length_b   1.000
_cell.length_c   1.000
_cell.angle_alpha   90.00
_cell.angle_beta   90.00
_cell.angle_gamma   90.00
#
_symmetry.space_group_name_H-M   'P 1'
#
loop_
_entity.id
_entity.type
_entity.pdbx_description
1 polymer ?
#
loop_
_entity_poly.entity_id
_entity_poly.type
_entity_poly.pdbx_seq_one_letter_code
_entity_poly.pdbx_strand_id
1 'polypeptide(L)'
;MTMQPPPNPGPPYAPSSAPAPRPNWFRRASPARRAAAILGSVTLSVLLLCCTGAAIIGALAGEPEPTRTGTAAEAQQPIVAAPAEPTEGSDAQAASPLAAASATPDPSDAVPASPTPAGAVSPSQVAPTPVVRVTTETERATVRYTERTVKDATLAEGKRVVRTKGVNGVRTLTYEVTTTDGVRTARKLVKSTVTKQPVTQVVAVGTKKAQSKCDPNYSGCVPIASDVDCAGGDGNGPAYVRGPIRVTGDDIYDLDRDGDGTACD
;
A
#
# COMPACT_ATOMS: atom_id res chain seq x y z
N MET A 1 -49.53 -6.42 43.75
CA MET A 1 -48.97 -6.36 42.39
C MET A 1 -49.46 -5.10 41.71
N THR A 2 -48.65 -4.04 41.67
CA THR A 2 -48.94 -2.81 40.91
C THR A 2 -48.20 -2.90 39.58
N MET A 3 -48.93 -3.12 38.48
CA MET A 3 -48.37 -3.18 37.13
C MET A 3 -48.04 -1.77 36.63
N GLN A 4 -46.79 -1.58 36.25
CA GLN A 4 -46.28 -0.34 35.67
C GLN A 4 -46.59 -0.34 34.16
N PRO A 5 -47.20 0.73 33.61
CA PRO A 5 -47.46 0.79 32.17
C PRO A 5 -46.16 0.98 31.37
N PRO A 6 -46.09 0.47 30.12
CA PRO A 6 -44.90 0.61 29.28
C PRO A 6 -44.69 2.07 28.82
N PRO A 7 -43.43 2.48 28.59
CA PRO A 7 -43.14 3.83 28.14
C PRO A 7 -43.62 4.07 26.69
N ASN A 8 -44.18 5.27 26.49
CA ASN A 8 -44.76 5.77 25.25
C ASN A 8 -43.70 5.89 24.13
N PRO A 9 -43.92 5.33 22.93
CA PRO A 9 -43.03 5.56 21.79
C PRO A 9 -43.14 7.03 21.34
N GLY A 10 -42.00 7.74 21.38
CA GLY A 10 -41.90 9.13 20.91
C GLY A 10 -42.28 9.29 19.43
N PRO A 11 -42.54 10.53 18.98
CA PRO A 11 -43.05 10.82 17.65
C PRO A 11 -42.09 10.40 16.53
N PRO A 12 -42.60 10.07 15.33
CA PRO A 12 -41.78 9.69 14.20
C PRO A 12 -40.98 10.87 13.65
N TYR A 13 -39.70 10.60 13.38
CA TYR A 13 -38.71 11.32 12.57
C TYR A 13 -39.08 12.70 11.98
N ALA A 14 -38.23 13.69 12.27
CA ALA A 14 -38.18 14.97 11.56
C ALA A 14 -37.82 14.77 10.06
N PRO A 15 -38.38 15.58 9.14
CA PRO A 15 -38.02 15.51 7.73
C PRO A 15 -36.57 15.97 7.51
N SER A 16 -35.81 15.13 6.79
CA SER A 16 -34.46 15.41 6.30
C SER A 16 -34.45 16.68 5.45
N SER A 17 -33.79 17.74 5.92
CA SER A 17 -33.57 18.97 5.16
C SER A 17 -32.66 18.66 3.96
N ALA A 18 -33.17 18.87 2.75
CA ALA A 18 -32.37 18.77 1.53
C ALA A 18 -31.26 19.86 1.54
N PRO A 19 -30.03 19.55 1.09
CA PRO A 19 -28.99 20.56 0.95
C PRO A 19 -29.35 21.55 -0.17
N ALA A 20 -29.30 22.84 0.13
CA ALA A 20 -29.53 23.91 -0.83
C ALA A 20 -28.56 23.83 -2.04
N PRO A 21 -29.00 24.18 -3.26
CA PRO A 21 -28.13 24.21 -4.42
C PRO A 21 -27.04 25.28 -4.25
N ARG A 22 -25.80 24.88 -4.51
CA ARG A 22 -24.63 25.78 -4.45
C ARG A 22 -24.76 26.86 -5.53
N PRO A 23 -24.49 28.14 -5.23
CA PRO A 23 -24.55 29.20 -6.24
C PRO A 23 -23.45 29.01 -7.29
N ASN A 24 -23.87 28.64 -8.50
CA ASN A 24 -23.03 28.58 -9.70
C ASN A 24 -22.65 30.00 -10.16
N TRP A 25 -21.60 30.56 -9.57
CA TRP A 25 -21.05 31.87 -9.94
C TRP A 25 -20.60 31.96 -11.41
N PHE A 26 -20.38 30.82 -12.07
CA PHE A 26 -19.99 30.73 -13.49
C PHE A 26 -21.03 31.22 -14.50
N ARG A 27 -22.29 31.43 -14.12
CA ARG A 27 -23.31 31.99 -15.03
C ARG A 27 -23.44 33.51 -14.97
N ARG A 28 -22.66 34.21 -14.14
CA ARG A 28 -22.71 35.68 -14.00
C ARG A 28 -21.46 36.40 -14.52
N ALA A 29 -20.78 35.81 -15.52
CA ALA A 29 -19.67 36.46 -16.22
C ALA A 29 -20.12 36.89 -17.63
N SER A 30 -19.99 38.18 -17.92
CA SER A 30 -20.29 38.80 -19.22
C SER A 30 -19.40 38.22 -20.34
N PRO A 31 -19.88 38.21 -21.61
CA PRO A 31 -19.19 37.57 -22.73
C PRO A 31 -17.76 38.11 -22.96
N ALA A 32 -17.46 39.35 -22.56
CA ALA A 32 -16.14 39.96 -22.67
C ALA A 32 -15.05 39.30 -21.80
N ARG A 33 -15.40 38.59 -20.71
CA ARG A 33 -14.41 37.91 -19.85
C ARG A 33 -14.11 36.46 -20.28
N ARG A 34 -14.84 35.90 -21.26
CA ARG A 34 -14.63 34.52 -21.73
C ARG A 34 -13.51 34.39 -22.78
N ALA A 35 -13.18 35.47 -23.49
CA ALA A 35 -12.14 35.46 -24.51
C ALA A 35 -10.71 35.50 -23.95
N ALA A 36 -10.51 35.99 -22.72
CA ALA A 36 -9.18 36.14 -22.12
C ALA A 36 -8.62 34.85 -21.47
N ALA A 37 -9.45 33.81 -21.26
CA ALA A 37 -9.01 32.56 -20.62
C ALA A 37 -8.63 31.44 -21.60
N ILE A 38 -8.87 31.61 -22.91
CA ILE A 38 -8.60 30.60 -23.94
C ILE A 38 -7.29 30.88 -24.70
N LEU A 39 -6.77 32.12 -24.67
CA LEU A 39 -5.49 32.47 -25.28
C LEU A 39 -4.27 32.29 -24.36
N GLY A 40 -4.47 32.08 -23.05
CA GLY A 40 -3.39 31.87 -22.08
C GLY A 40 -2.94 30.42 -21.88
N SER A 41 -3.69 29.43 -22.40
CA SER A 41 -3.43 28.00 -22.18
C SER A 41 -2.80 27.27 -23.37
N VAL A 42 -2.72 27.92 -24.55
CA VAL A 42 -2.16 27.31 -25.77
C VAL A 42 -0.65 27.61 -25.92
N THR A 43 -0.12 28.65 -25.29
CA THR A 43 1.32 28.97 -25.35
C THR A 43 2.17 28.20 -24.33
N LEU A 44 1.59 27.66 -23.27
CA LEU A 44 2.34 26.89 -22.25
C LEU A 44 2.51 25.39 -22.60
N SER A 45 1.70 24.87 -23.52
CA SER A 45 1.78 23.46 -23.95
C SER A 45 2.75 23.20 -25.11
N VAL A 46 3.25 24.24 -25.79
CA VAL A 46 4.19 24.10 -26.93
C VAL A 46 5.66 24.15 -26.47
N LEU A 47 5.96 24.71 -25.30
CA LEU A 47 7.34 24.80 -24.79
C LEU A 47 7.86 23.54 -24.08
N LEU A 48 7.00 22.58 -23.78
CA LEU A 48 7.35 21.34 -23.04
C LEU A 48 7.57 20.12 -23.95
N LEU A 49 7.50 20.31 -25.27
CA LEU A 49 7.68 19.25 -26.28
C LEU A 49 9.00 19.36 -27.06
N CYS A 50 10.04 19.95 -26.44
CA CYS A 50 11.35 20.15 -27.09
C CYS A 50 12.53 19.48 -26.34
N CYS A 51 12.29 18.67 -25.30
CA CYS A 51 13.38 18.07 -24.50
C CYS A 51 13.35 16.54 -24.35
N THR A 52 12.44 15.82 -25.01
CA THR A 52 12.56 14.35 -25.12
C THR A 52 12.96 13.99 -26.54
N GLY A 53 14.21 14.33 -26.87
CA GLY A 53 14.90 13.82 -28.04
C GLY A 53 15.11 12.31 -27.94
N ALA A 54 14.97 11.66 -29.08
CA ALA A 54 15.08 10.23 -29.28
C ALA A 54 16.53 9.71 -29.23
N ALA A 55 16.67 8.45 -28.79
CA ALA A 55 17.61 7.38 -29.19
C ALA A 55 17.62 6.36 -28.02
N ILE A 56 17.58 5.03 -28.17
CA ILE A 56 18.38 4.14 -29.00
C ILE A 56 17.63 2.79 -29.18
N ILE A 57 17.76 2.22 -30.38
CA ILE A 57 17.42 0.85 -30.75
C ILE A 57 18.46 -0.10 -30.13
N GLY A 58 18.02 -1.15 -29.43
CA GLY A 58 18.91 -2.18 -28.89
C GLY A 58 18.18 -3.49 -28.65
N ALA A 59 18.17 -4.34 -29.66
CA ALA A 59 17.76 -5.74 -29.57
C ALA A 59 18.83 -6.54 -28.81
N LEU A 60 18.44 -7.25 -27.76
CA LEU A 60 19.13 -8.47 -27.31
C LEU A 60 18.06 -9.49 -26.92
N ALA A 61 17.98 -10.54 -27.75
CA ALA A 61 17.27 -11.76 -27.44
C ALA A 61 17.98 -12.46 -26.28
N GLY A 62 17.24 -12.67 -25.18
CA GLY A 62 17.61 -13.61 -24.12
C GLY A 62 16.78 -14.87 -24.28
N GLU A 63 17.45 -15.99 -24.48
CA GLU A 63 16.92 -17.34 -24.58
C GLU A 63 16.23 -17.77 -23.27
N PRO A 64 15.12 -18.53 -23.30
CA PRO A 64 14.56 -19.15 -22.10
C PRO A 64 15.12 -20.58 -21.91
N GLU A 65 15.79 -20.82 -20.78
CA GLU A 65 16.09 -22.17 -20.30
C GLU A 65 14.81 -22.90 -19.85
N PRO A 66 14.73 -24.22 -20.03
CA PRO A 66 13.49 -24.97 -19.87
C PRO A 66 13.20 -25.34 -18.41
N THR A 67 12.00 -24.99 -17.95
CA THR A 67 11.43 -25.56 -16.72
C THR A 67 11.04 -27.02 -16.99
N ARG A 68 11.79 -27.94 -16.36
CA ARG A 68 11.53 -29.37 -16.37
C ARG A 68 10.40 -29.66 -15.38
N THR A 69 9.20 -29.89 -15.91
CA THR A 69 8.06 -30.46 -15.18
C THR A 69 8.30 -31.95 -14.98
N GLY A 70 8.30 -32.42 -13.74
CA GLY A 70 8.32 -33.82 -13.36
C GLY A 70 7.27 -34.08 -12.27
N THR A 71 6.34 -34.97 -12.58
CA THR A 71 5.20 -35.40 -11.76
C THR A 71 5.48 -36.78 -11.14
N ALA A 72 5.19 -36.96 -9.84
CA ALA A 72 4.71 -38.18 -9.13
C ALA A 72 4.87 -37.95 -7.61
N ALA A 73 3.82 -37.94 -6.76
CA ALA A 73 3.15 -39.09 -6.11
C ALA A 73 4.17 -40.04 -5.40
N GLU A 74 4.13 -40.40 -4.11
CA GLU A 74 3.03 -40.72 -3.19
C GLU A 74 3.52 -40.86 -1.70
N ALA A 75 2.58 -40.63 -0.77
CA ALA A 75 2.43 -41.01 0.67
C ALA A 75 3.61 -41.41 1.60
N GLN A 76 3.68 -40.81 2.80
CA GLN A 76 3.37 -41.45 4.11
C GLN A 76 3.38 -40.44 5.29
N GLN A 77 2.36 -40.49 6.16
CA GLN A 77 2.20 -39.78 7.45
C GLN A 77 2.79 -40.61 8.63
N PRO A 78 2.60 -40.27 9.93
CA PRO A 78 2.75 -39.01 10.68
C PRO A 78 3.69 -39.19 11.91
N ILE A 79 4.25 -38.11 12.48
CA ILE A 79 4.68 -38.10 13.89
C ILE A 79 4.29 -36.81 14.61
N VAL A 80 3.67 -37.03 15.77
CA VAL A 80 3.16 -36.10 16.78
C VAL A 80 4.29 -35.52 17.64
N ALA A 81 4.23 -34.23 17.96
CA ALA A 81 4.35 -33.69 19.33
C ALA A 81 4.38 -32.15 19.32
N ALA A 82 3.60 -31.56 20.23
CA ALA A 82 3.45 -30.13 20.48
C ALA A 82 4.50 -29.63 21.53
N PRO A 83 4.30 -28.49 22.23
CA PRO A 83 4.89 -27.20 21.92
C PRO A 83 5.83 -26.67 23.03
N ALA A 84 6.58 -25.59 22.78
CA ALA A 84 7.16 -24.78 23.85
C ALA A 84 7.39 -23.30 23.43
N GLU A 85 6.78 -22.39 24.18
CA GLU A 85 7.34 -21.10 24.59
C GLU A 85 7.85 -21.24 26.05
N PRO A 86 8.32 -20.20 26.76
CA PRO A 86 9.33 -19.15 26.48
C PRO A 86 10.37 -19.07 27.64
N THR A 87 11.44 -18.27 27.53
CA THR A 87 12.18 -17.81 28.74
C THR A 87 12.88 -16.46 28.54
N GLU A 88 12.53 -15.49 29.40
CA GLU A 88 13.25 -14.26 29.70
C GLU A 88 14.42 -14.50 30.66
N GLY A 89 15.40 -13.59 30.69
CA GLY A 89 15.99 -13.13 31.95
C GLY A 89 17.49 -13.35 32.21
N SER A 90 18.22 -12.23 32.23
CA SER A 90 19.30 -11.83 33.17
C SER A 90 20.47 -12.77 33.48
N ASP A 91 21.71 -12.30 33.28
CA ASP A 91 22.58 -11.89 34.40
C ASP A 91 23.90 -11.26 33.94
N ALA A 92 24.54 -10.57 34.88
CA ALA A 92 25.49 -9.49 34.71
C ALA A 92 26.98 -9.87 34.90
N GLN A 93 27.84 -8.90 34.54
CA GLN A 93 29.14 -8.56 35.16
C GLN A 93 30.39 -9.45 34.95
N ALA A 94 31.43 -8.80 34.39
CA ALA A 94 32.69 -8.45 35.07
C ALA A 94 34.00 -8.80 34.33
N ALA A 95 34.92 -7.82 34.40
CA ALA A 95 36.38 -7.95 34.55
C ALA A 95 37.29 -8.20 33.31
N SER A 96 38.02 -7.13 32.95
CA SER A 96 39.46 -7.08 32.61
C SER A 96 40.33 -7.61 33.79
N PRO A 97 41.69 -7.80 33.76
CA PRO A 97 42.71 -7.07 32.96
C PRO A 97 44.03 -7.86 32.62
N LEU A 98 45.09 -7.10 32.23
CA LEU A 98 46.56 -7.25 32.49
C LEU A 98 47.53 -7.76 31.40
N ALA A 99 48.43 -6.86 30.97
CA ALA A 99 49.91 -6.88 31.18
C ALA A 99 50.57 -5.77 30.29
N ALA A 100 51.17 -4.67 30.80
CA ALA A 100 52.48 -4.47 31.48
C ALA A 100 53.70 -4.70 30.54
N ALA A 101 54.81 -3.94 30.46
CA ALA A 101 55.50 -2.93 31.31
C ALA A 101 56.49 -2.10 30.41
N SER A 102 56.70 -0.79 30.58
CA SER A 102 57.70 -0.03 31.40
C SER A 102 59.19 -0.17 31.03
N ALA A 103 59.89 0.96 30.77
CA ALA A 103 61.26 1.28 31.23
C ALA A 103 61.72 2.73 30.89
N THR A 104 62.34 3.40 31.87
CA THR A 104 63.22 4.62 31.81
C THR A 104 64.52 4.28 32.57
N PRO A 105 65.71 4.91 32.34
CA PRO A 105 66.09 6.17 33.03
C PRO A 105 67.09 7.15 32.33
N ASP A 106 67.18 8.36 32.92
CA ASP A 106 68.17 9.51 32.94
C ASP A 106 69.69 9.24 32.69
N PRO A 107 70.65 10.22 32.58
CA PRO A 107 70.61 11.68 32.86
C PRO A 107 71.44 12.67 31.96
N SER A 108 71.34 13.96 32.32
CA SER A 108 72.16 15.15 32.04
C SER A 108 73.56 15.03 31.42
N ASP A 109 73.84 15.89 30.43
CA ASP A 109 75.14 16.57 30.29
C ASP A 109 74.98 17.95 29.65
N ALA A 110 75.79 18.91 30.11
CA ALA A 110 75.65 20.35 29.88
C ALA A 110 76.84 20.93 29.10
N VAL A 111 76.62 21.82 28.12
CA VAL A 111 77.62 22.84 27.67
C VAL A 111 76.93 23.99 26.88
N PRO A 112 77.55 25.18 26.65
CA PRO A 112 77.07 26.46 27.17
C PRO A 112 76.73 27.51 26.08
N ALA A 113 76.38 28.71 26.56
CA ALA A 113 75.83 29.87 25.83
C ALA A 113 76.71 30.53 24.75
N SER A 114 76.05 31.17 23.76
CA SER A 114 76.40 32.49 23.22
C SER A 114 75.24 33.17 22.48
N PRO A 115 75.22 34.52 22.37
CA PRO A 115 73.99 35.32 22.51
C PRO A 115 73.50 36.04 21.23
N THR A 116 72.18 36.34 21.18
CA THR A 116 71.51 37.56 20.62
C THR A 116 71.61 37.80 19.08
N PRO A 117 70.55 38.20 18.32
CA PRO A 117 69.59 39.23 18.72
C PRO A 117 68.10 38.93 18.63
N ALA A 118 67.40 39.71 19.45
CA ALA A 118 65.95 39.87 19.53
C ALA A 118 65.35 40.17 18.14
N GLY A 119 64.93 39.12 17.46
CA GLY A 119 63.82 39.20 16.52
C GLY A 119 62.55 39.36 17.35
N ALA A 120 61.89 40.50 17.21
CA ALA A 120 60.63 40.81 17.87
C ALA A 120 59.67 39.63 17.78
N VAL A 121 59.39 39.00 18.94
CA VAL A 121 58.26 38.10 19.08
C VAL A 121 57.01 38.92 18.83
N SER A 122 56.42 38.74 17.65
CA SER A 122 55.03 39.06 17.40
C SER A 122 54.24 38.42 18.55
N PRO A 123 53.39 39.17 19.29
CA PRO A 123 52.65 38.59 20.39
C PRO A 123 51.90 37.38 19.83
N SER A 124 52.17 36.22 20.43
CA SER A 124 51.54 34.96 20.10
C SER A 124 50.03 35.16 20.09
N GLN A 125 49.46 35.30 18.89
CA GLN A 125 48.03 35.19 18.70
C GLN A 125 47.69 33.74 18.99
N VAL A 126 47.19 33.48 20.19
CA VAL A 126 46.56 32.21 20.52
C VAL A 126 45.36 32.09 19.58
N ALA A 127 45.52 31.30 18.52
CA ALA A 127 44.39 30.95 17.67
C ALA A 127 43.31 30.33 18.56
N PRO A 128 42.05 30.76 18.47
CA PRO A 128 40.99 30.22 19.32
C PRO A 128 40.88 28.72 19.09
N THR A 129 40.79 27.94 20.17
CA THR A 129 40.51 26.51 20.08
C THR A 129 39.10 26.30 19.52
N PRO A 130 38.92 25.36 18.57
CA PRO A 130 37.62 25.14 17.95
C PRO A 130 36.60 24.66 18.99
N VAL A 131 35.40 25.23 18.96
CA VAL A 131 34.34 24.88 19.91
C VAL A 131 33.55 23.70 19.33
N VAL A 132 33.71 22.54 19.95
CA VAL A 132 32.93 21.33 19.62
C VAL A 132 31.69 21.27 20.53
N ARG A 133 30.51 21.12 19.92
CA ARG A 133 29.25 20.95 20.63
C ARG A 133 28.53 19.71 20.11
N VAL A 134 27.96 18.94 21.03
CA VAL A 134 27.07 17.81 20.73
C VAL A 134 25.65 18.20 21.14
N THR A 135 24.71 18.13 20.20
CA THR A 135 23.28 18.39 20.45
C THR A 135 22.42 17.23 19.99
N THR A 136 21.23 17.11 20.57
CA THR A 136 20.22 16.15 20.14
C THR A 136 19.21 16.83 19.23
N GLU A 137 18.95 16.26 18.06
CA GLU A 137 17.94 16.72 17.12
C GLU A 137 16.92 15.61 16.84
N THR A 138 15.64 15.98 16.73
CA THR A 138 14.57 15.04 16.37
C THR A 138 14.02 15.32 14.99
N GLU A 139 13.86 14.27 14.19
CA GLU A 139 13.23 14.30 12.87
C GLU A 139 12.03 13.35 12.83
N ARG A 140 10.99 13.72 12.07
CA ARG A 140 9.82 12.85 11.84
C ARG A 140 9.91 12.21 10.45
N ALA A 141 9.96 10.89 10.43
CA ALA A 141 9.85 10.08 9.22
C ALA A 141 8.46 9.45 9.10
N THR A 142 7.96 9.32 7.88
CA THR A 142 6.66 8.69 7.61
C THR A 142 6.78 7.17 7.63
N VAL A 143 5.88 6.48 8.33
CA VAL A 143 5.70 5.02 8.21
C VAL A 143 4.48 4.77 7.33
N ARG A 144 4.68 4.23 6.13
CA ARG A 144 3.55 3.99 5.22
C ARG A 144 2.60 2.94 5.80
N TYR A 145 1.30 3.12 5.57
CA TYR A 145 0.35 2.05 5.84
C TYR A 145 0.51 0.89 4.86
N THR A 146 0.02 -0.27 5.28
CA THR A 146 -0.11 -1.48 4.45
C THR A 146 -1.54 -1.66 3.99
N GLU A 147 -1.76 -2.47 2.95
CA GLU A 147 -3.10 -2.84 2.47
C GLU A 147 -3.41 -4.30 2.82
N ARG A 148 -4.63 -4.56 3.28
CA ARG A 148 -5.20 -5.89 3.49
C ARG A 148 -6.47 -6.04 2.64
N THR A 149 -6.57 -7.15 1.93
CA THR A 149 -7.75 -7.49 1.13
C THR A 149 -8.64 -8.47 1.87
N VAL A 150 -9.96 -8.25 1.84
CA VAL A 150 -10.98 -9.11 2.44
C VAL A 150 -12.02 -9.46 1.38
N LYS A 151 -12.42 -10.73 1.27
CA LYS A 151 -13.49 -11.17 0.36
C LYS A 151 -14.85 -10.77 0.91
N ASP A 152 -15.75 -10.31 0.05
CA ASP A 152 -17.08 -9.84 0.43
C ASP A 152 -18.15 -10.38 -0.53
N ALA A 153 -18.96 -11.32 -0.03
CA ALA A 153 -20.02 -11.96 -0.80
C ALA A 153 -21.24 -11.05 -1.07
N THR A 154 -21.30 -9.85 -0.48
CA THR A 154 -22.36 -8.87 -0.75
C THR A 154 -22.04 -7.97 -1.94
N LEU A 155 -20.75 -7.87 -2.30
CA LEU A 155 -20.29 -7.07 -3.44
C LEU A 155 -20.18 -7.94 -4.69
N ALA A 156 -20.61 -7.39 -5.82
CA ALA A 156 -20.45 -8.01 -7.14
C ALA A 156 -18.99 -8.41 -7.37
N GLU A 157 -18.79 -9.56 -8.02
CA GLU A 157 -17.46 -10.08 -8.31
C GLU A 157 -16.56 -9.03 -8.99
N GLY A 158 -15.32 -8.91 -8.51
CA GLY A 158 -14.35 -7.94 -9.01
C GLY A 158 -14.52 -6.50 -8.52
N LYS A 159 -15.66 -6.15 -7.91
CA LYS A 159 -15.87 -4.81 -7.33
C LYS A 159 -14.97 -4.63 -6.09
N ARG A 160 -14.22 -3.52 -6.04
CA ARG A 160 -13.37 -3.16 -4.90
C ARG A 160 -13.96 -1.99 -4.14
N VAL A 161 -14.00 -2.07 -2.80
CA VAL A 161 -14.48 -1.00 -1.92
C VAL A 161 -13.54 -0.87 -0.72
N VAL A 162 -13.04 0.34 -0.47
CA VAL A 162 -12.26 0.62 0.75
C VAL A 162 -13.21 0.63 1.95
N ARG A 163 -13.04 -0.31 2.88
CA ARG A 163 -13.81 -0.40 4.13
C ARG A 163 -13.16 0.42 5.25
N THR A 164 -11.83 0.42 5.28
CA THR A 164 -11.04 1.20 6.23
C THR A 164 -9.94 1.91 5.46
N LYS A 165 -9.91 3.24 5.52
CA LYS A 165 -8.88 4.03 4.85
C LYS A 165 -7.56 3.88 5.58
N GLY A 166 -6.49 3.60 4.85
CA GLY A 166 -5.15 3.55 5.40
C GLY A 166 -4.67 4.93 5.87
N VAL A 167 -3.92 4.95 6.97
CA VAL A 167 -3.33 6.17 7.52
C VAL A 167 -1.86 5.92 7.82
N ASN A 168 -0.99 6.79 7.33
CA ASN A 168 0.43 6.68 7.63
C ASN A 168 0.71 6.91 9.12
N GLY A 169 1.64 6.13 9.64
CA GLY A 169 2.23 6.31 10.96
C GLY A 169 3.39 7.31 10.92
N VAL A 170 4.01 7.51 12.08
CA VAL A 170 5.15 8.41 12.27
C VAL A 170 6.23 7.68 13.05
N ARG A 171 7.45 7.76 12.56
CA ARG A 171 8.67 7.34 13.24
C ARG A 171 9.44 8.59 13.64
N THR A 172 9.76 8.72 14.92
CA THR A 172 10.64 9.75 15.43
C THR A 172 12.06 9.21 15.43
N LEU A 173 12.93 9.92 14.74
CA LEU A 173 14.35 9.65 14.63
C LEU A 173 15.08 10.69 15.49
N THR A 174 15.85 10.24 16.46
CA THR A 174 16.68 11.09 17.31
C THR A 174 18.12 10.95 16.88
N TYR A 175 18.74 12.06 16.55
CA TYR A 175 20.12 12.14 16.10
C TYR A 175 20.96 12.87 17.13
N GLU A 176 22.18 12.39 17.31
CA GLU A 176 23.25 13.16 17.91
C GLU A 176 23.97 13.90 16.79
N VAL A 177 24.05 15.22 16.91
CA VAL A 177 24.66 16.11 15.92
C VAL A 177 25.86 16.76 16.55
N THR A 178 27.02 16.55 15.94
CA THR A 178 28.27 17.20 16.34
C THR A 178 28.52 18.39 15.44
N THR A 179 28.81 19.52 16.07
CA THR A 179 29.03 20.79 15.43
C THR A 179 30.38 21.34 15.90
N THR A 180 31.22 21.76 14.96
CA THR A 180 32.51 22.42 15.23
C THR A 180 32.42 23.84 14.70
N ASP A 181 32.63 24.83 15.55
CA ASP A 181 32.53 26.26 15.21
C ASP A 181 31.20 26.65 14.53
N GLY A 182 30.11 26.02 14.99
CA GLY A 182 28.77 26.25 14.44
C GLY A 182 28.44 25.47 13.16
N VAL A 183 29.41 24.76 12.57
CA VAL A 183 29.21 23.94 11.35
C VAL A 183 29.03 22.46 11.72
N ARG A 184 27.98 21.81 11.19
CA ARG A 184 27.72 20.39 11.42
C ARG A 184 28.83 19.53 10.81
N THR A 185 29.58 18.83 11.65
CA THR A 185 30.68 17.94 11.25
C THR A 185 30.31 16.46 11.31
N ALA A 186 29.36 16.08 12.16
CA ALA A 186 28.85 14.70 12.21
C ALA A 186 27.36 14.64 12.54
N ARG A 187 26.72 13.55 12.12
CA ARG A 187 25.34 13.21 12.46
C ARG A 187 25.21 11.71 12.63
N LYS A 188 24.73 11.26 13.79
CA LYS A 188 24.57 9.84 14.13
C LYS A 188 23.15 9.58 14.61
N LEU A 189 22.47 8.58 14.03
CA LEU A 189 21.17 8.14 14.53
C LEU A 189 21.38 7.39 15.84
N VAL A 190 20.77 7.86 16.93
CA VAL A 190 20.90 7.25 18.26
C VAL A 190 19.60 6.59 18.75
N LYS A 191 18.44 7.01 18.23
CA LYS A 191 17.15 6.36 18.54
C LYS A 191 16.22 6.42 17.33
N SER A 192 15.50 5.34 17.08
CA SER A 192 14.43 5.27 16.08
C SER A 192 13.22 4.60 16.70
N THR A 193 12.13 5.34 16.88
CA THR A 193 10.93 4.81 17.52
C THR A 193 9.69 5.19 16.73
N VAL A 194 8.79 4.22 16.50
CA VAL A 194 7.48 4.50 15.92
C VAL A 194 6.62 5.14 17.01
N THR A 195 6.33 6.44 16.86
CA THR A 195 5.54 7.23 17.82
C THR A 195 4.06 7.25 17.47
N LYS A 196 3.70 6.97 16.21
CA LYS A 196 2.32 6.73 15.78
C LYS A 196 2.28 5.53 14.85
N GLN A 197 1.50 4.51 15.21
CA GLN A 197 1.35 3.33 14.37
C GLN A 197 0.57 3.67 13.08
N PRO A 198 0.97 3.12 11.91
CA PRO A 198 0.14 3.21 10.73
C PRO A 198 -1.15 2.40 10.89
N VAL A 199 -2.23 2.86 10.27
CA VAL A 199 -3.50 2.13 10.18
C VAL A 199 -3.55 1.43 8.84
N THR A 200 -3.68 0.11 8.83
CA THR A 200 -3.82 -0.70 7.62
C THR A 200 -5.07 -0.33 6.84
N GLN A 201 -4.93 -0.13 5.53
CA GLN A 201 -6.05 0.01 4.61
C GLN A 201 -6.73 -1.34 4.40
N VAL A 202 -8.05 -1.41 4.56
CA VAL A 202 -8.82 -2.62 4.29
C VAL A 202 -9.65 -2.41 3.03
N VAL A 203 -9.40 -3.24 2.02
CA VAL A 203 -10.16 -3.25 0.77
C VAL A 203 -11.00 -4.52 0.70
N ALA A 204 -12.31 -4.35 0.64
CA ALA A 204 -13.24 -5.44 0.33
C ALA A 204 -13.24 -5.69 -1.17
N VAL A 205 -13.04 -6.94 -1.57
CA VAL A 205 -13.15 -7.42 -2.96
C VAL A 205 -14.37 -8.31 -3.07
N GLY A 206 -15.26 -7.95 -3.97
CA GLY A 206 -16.52 -8.66 -4.16
C GLY A 206 -16.34 -10.04 -4.75
N THR A 207 -17.16 -10.96 -4.26
CA THR A 207 -17.20 -12.37 -4.72
C THR A 207 -18.59 -12.82 -5.10
N LYS A 208 -19.58 -11.92 -5.14
CA LYS A 208 -20.95 -12.25 -5.55
C LYS A 208 -20.99 -12.50 -7.05
N LYS A 209 -21.18 -13.75 -7.44
CA LYS A 209 -21.40 -14.13 -8.84
C LYS A 209 -22.67 -13.46 -9.35
N ALA A 210 -22.62 -12.98 -10.60
CA ALA A 210 -23.84 -12.61 -11.29
C ALA A 210 -24.69 -13.87 -11.50
N GLN A 211 -25.99 -13.78 -11.26
CA GLN A 211 -26.88 -14.85 -11.71
C GLN A 211 -26.90 -14.83 -13.23
N SER A 212 -26.65 -15.99 -13.84
CA SER A 212 -26.86 -16.17 -15.28
C SER A 212 -28.33 -15.92 -15.61
N LYS A 213 -28.60 -15.26 -16.74
CA LYS A 213 -29.96 -15.17 -17.29
C LYS A 213 -30.33 -16.40 -18.13
N CYS A 214 -29.36 -17.28 -18.29
CA CYS A 214 -29.46 -18.51 -19.04
C CYS A 214 -29.55 -19.67 -18.06
N ASP A 215 -30.45 -20.60 -18.32
CA ASP A 215 -30.62 -21.80 -17.53
C ASP A 215 -29.39 -22.72 -17.64
N PRO A 216 -28.82 -23.17 -16.52
CA PRO A 216 -27.61 -24.00 -16.53
C PRO A 216 -27.81 -25.43 -17.03
N ASN A 217 -29.05 -25.90 -17.21
CA ASN A 217 -29.32 -27.25 -17.71
C ASN A 217 -29.14 -27.41 -19.22
N TYR A 218 -28.81 -26.34 -19.94
CA TYR A 218 -28.69 -26.35 -21.39
C TYR A 218 -27.38 -25.67 -21.86
N SER A 219 -26.77 -26.18 -22.92
CA SER A 219 -25.57 -25.60 -23.52
C SER A 219 -25.96 -24.38 -24.37
N GLY A 220 -25.82 -23.19 -23.82
CA GLY A 220 -26.16 -21.95 -24.53
C GLY A 220 -26.97 -21.02 -23.64
N CYS A 221 -27.75 -20.14 -24.26
CA CYS A 221 -28.65 -19.27 -23.51
C CYS A 221 -30.11 -19.64 -23.73
N VAL A 222 -30.59 -20.58 -22.92
CA VAL A 222 -32.03 -20.82 -22.73
C VAL A 222 -32.52 -19.84 -21.66
N PRO A 223 -33.42 -18.89 -21.96
CA PRO A 223 -33.89 -17.93 -20.97
C PRO A 223 -34.54 -18.61 -19.76
N ILE A 224 -34.32 -18.07 -18.56
CA ILE A 224 -35.03 -18.55 -17.36
C ILE A 224 -36.45 -17.98 -17.39
N ALA A 225 -37.45 -18.82 -17.64
CA ALA A 225 -38.87 -18.47 -17.71
C ALA A 225 -39.74 -19.57 -17.07
N SER A 226 -41.07 -19.37 -17.00
CA SER A 226 -41.97 -20.43 -16.53
C SER A 226 -42.11 -21.57 -17.54
N ASP A 227 -41.90 -21.26 -18.82
CA ASP A 227 -42.01 -22.16 -19.96
C ASP A 227 -41.17 -21.57 -21.10
N VAL A 228 -40.48 -22.43 -21.84
CA VAL A 228 -39.61 -22.03 -22.95
C VAL A 228 -39.86 -23.01 -24.08
N ASP A 229 -40.15 -22.50 -25.27
CA ASP A 229 -40.43 -23.31 -26.44
C ASP A 229 -39.32 -23.25 -27.50
N CYS A 230 -39.30 -24.24 -28.39
CA CYS A 230 -38.53 -24.17 -29.62
C CYS A 230 -39.10 -23.12 -30.57
N ALA A 231 -38.26 -22.19 -31.00
CA ALA A 231 -38.63 -21.16 -31.96
C ALA A 231 -39.01 -21.78 -33.32
N GLY A 232 -40.20 -21.46 -33.81
CA GLY A 232 -40.74 -22.00 -35.08
C GLY A 232 -41.70 -23.19 -34.89
N GLY A 233 -41.88 -23.67 -33.67
CA GLY A 233 -42.94 -24.62 -33.32
C GLY A 233 -44.27 -23.96 -32.92
N ASP A 234 -45.25 -24.80 -32.56
CA ASP A 234 -46.60 -24.39 -32.10
C ASP A 234 -46.65 -23.99 -30.61
N GLY A 235 -45.49 -23.74 -30.00
CA GLY A 235 -45.35 -23.35 -28.60
C GLY A 235 -46.15 -22.09 -28.26
N ASN A 236 -46.65 -22.01 -27.03
CA ASN A 236 -47.44 -20.89 -26.52
C ASN A 236 -46.81 -20.23 -25.28
N GLY A 237 -45.59 -20.62 -24.95
CA GLY A 237 -44.80 -20.17 -23.84
C GLY A 237 -44.38 -18.70 -23.96
N PRO A 238 -44.00 -18.08 -22.83
CA PRO A 238 -43.58 -16.69 -22.77
C PRO A 238 -42.17 -16.45 -23.35
N ALA A 239 -41.40 -17.50 -23.63
CA ALA A 239 -40.04 -17.42 -24.14
C ALA A 239 -39.79 -18.50 -25.19
N TYR A 240 -38.88 -18.21 -26.13
CA TYR A 240 -38.51 -19.13 -27.21
C TYR A 240 -37.00 -19.17 -27.35
N VAL A 241 -36.47 -20.34 -27.73
CA VAL A 241 -35.06 -20.54 -28.01
C VAL A 241 -34.85 -21.18 -29.38
N ARG A 242 -33.77 -20.82 -30.08
CA ARG A 242 -33.42 -21.40 -31.37
C ARG A 242 -32.36 -22.48 -31.18
N GLY A 243 -32.68 -23.71 -31.57
CA GLY A 243 -31.77 -24.85 -31.53
C GLY A 243 -30.82 -24.96 -32.73
N PRO A 244 -30.00 -26.01 -32.77
CA PRO A 244 -29.92 -27.09 -31.77
C PRO A 244 -29.18 -26.65 -30.50
N ILE A 245 -29.66 -27.09 -29.33
CA ILE A 245 -29.06 -26.81 -28.01
C ILE A 245 -28.85 -28.12 -27.27
N ARG A 246 -27.66 -28.38 -26.74
CA ARG A 246 -27.42 -29.60 -25.99
C ARG A 246 -28.04 -29.51 -24.60
N VAL A 247 -28.73 -30.55 -24.16
CA VAL A 247 -29.14 -30.69 -22.75
C VAL A 247 -27.92 -31.12 -21.93
N THR A 248 -27.52 -30.32 -20.94
CA THR A 248 -26.37 -30.58 -20.05
C THR A 248 -26.77 -31.04 -18.66
N GLY A 249 -28.03 -30.81 -18.26
CA GLY A 249 -28.60 -31.23 -16.98
C GLY A 249 -29.97 -31.88 -17.19
N ASP A 250 -30.97 -31.41 -16.45
CA ASP A 250 -32.35 -31.88 -16.59
C ASP A 250 -33.10 -31.09 -17.67
N ASP A 251 -33.87 -31.76 -18.52
CA ASP A 251 -34.74 -31.09 -19.50
C ASP A 251 -36.03 -30.59 -18.85
N ILE A 252 -35.94 -29.49 -18.10
CA ILE A 252 -37.05 -28.92 -17.33
C ILE A 252 -38.15 -28.27 -18.18
N TYR A 253 -37.86 -27.95 -19.44
CA TYR A 253 -38.78 -27.31 -20.38
C TYR A 253 -39.28 -28.28 -21.49
N ASP A 254 -38.96 -29.58 -21.42
CA ASP A 254 -39.34 -30.58 -22.44
C ASP A 254 -38.94 -30.18 -23.87
N LEU A 255 -37.73 -29.60 -24.03
CA LEU A 255 -37.21 -29.14 -25.31
C LEU A 255 -36.56 -30.27 -26.13
N ASP A 256 -36.16 -31.36 -25.48
CA ASP A 256 -35.57 -32.58 -26.03
C ASP A 256 -36.56 -33.74 -25.88
N ARG A 257 -37.64 -33.69 -26.67
CA ARG A 257 -38.78 -34.60 -26.53
C ARG A 257 -38.46 -36.05 -26.89
N ASP A 258 -37.49 -36.27 -27.76
CA ASP A 258 -37.06 -37.62 -28.15
C ASP A 258 -35.93 -38.18 -27.27
N GLY A 259 -35.32 -37.33 -26.43
CA GLY A 259 -34.38 -37.71 -25.38
C GLY A 259 -33.00 -38.06 -25.90
N ASP A 260 -32.59 -37.48 -27.02
CA ASP A 260 -31.31 -37.76 -27.67
C ASP A 260 -30.14 -36.90 -27.11
N GLY A 261 -30.47 -35.92 -26.26
CA GLY A 261 -29.55 -34.96 -25.67
C GLY A 261 -29.49 -33.62 -26.41
N THR A 262 -30.32 -33.43 -27.44
CA THR A 262 -30.37 -32.23 -28.29
C THR A 262 -31.78 -31.65 -28.25
N ALA A 263 -31.91 -30.47 -27.66
CA ALA A 263 -33.11 -29.68 -27.67
C ALA A 263 -33.28 -28.89 -28.97
N CYS A 264 -34.52 -28.80 -29.44
CA CYS A 264 -34.94 -28.00 -30.60
C CYS A 264 -34.16 -28.27 -31.89
N ASP A 265 -33.92 -29.54 -32.18
CA ASP A 265 -33.30 -30.03 -33.41
C ASP A 265 -34.23 -29.97 -34.65
#